data_AF-A0AAW1CAX1-F1
#
_entry.id   AF-A0AAW1CAX1-F1
#
_cell.length_a   1.000
_cell.length_b   1.000
_cell.length_c   1.000
_cell.angle_alpha   90.00
_cell.angle_beta   90.00
_cell.angle_gamma   90.00
#
_symmetry.space_group_name_H-M   'P 1'
#
loop_
_entity.id
_entity.type
_entity.pdbx_description
1 polymer ?
#
loop_
_entity_poly.entity_id
_entity_poly.type
_entity_poly.pdbx_seq_one_letter_code
_entity_poly.pdbx_strand_id
1 'polypeptide(L)'
;MQTQLLTYHVKAKSQWKLSALSNYEYKRPPTCFQANMECVNDEVCNKQLSLYLQVCQINGSSCDINRCRAALNAFYTNMPFQVAQMLTFCDCTQSDDNCHQARRFLHGHPCATRMVPTPSCVHVMQLCRESKICWSRYEAFTSKCLKHFSQDCLEENSCLKTWNSIDPICSESADCRAAYVDLWGSILRVKCTCEAAPQAEQLVCQGFHRILHGKICLRQISGGDADLYSSQIELPGKILPVTGEQSLFYDDTIITILFVSCIILILGIILLALLKTR
;
A
#
# COMPACT_ATOMS: atom_id res chain seq x y z
N MET A 1 27.16 2.68 14.46
CA MET A 1 25.76 2.47 14.01
C MET A 1 25.31 3.50 12.96
N GLN A 2 25.46 4.81 13.20
CA GLN A 2 24.99 5.86 12.29
C GLN A 2 25.67 5.86 10.91
N THR A 3 26.98 5.60 10.85
CA THR A 3 27.73 5.47 9.58
C THR A 3 27.24 4.31 8.72
N GLN A 4 26.96 3.15 9.31
CA GLN A 4 26.48 1.96 8.60
C GLN A 4 25.07 2.17 8.01
N LEU A 5 24.18 2.85 8.73
CA LEU A 5 22.85 3.21 8.24
C LEU A 5 22.94 4.19 7.07
N LEU A 6 23.81 5.21 7.17
CA LEU A 6 24.07 6.15 6.07
C LEU A 6 24.61 5.43 4.83
N THR A 7 25.58 4.52 5.00
CA THR A 7 26.11 3.69 3.92
C THR A 7 25.03 2.83 3.26
N TYR A 8 24.11 2.26 4.05
CA TYR A 8 22.98 1.50 3.52
C TYR A 8 22.08 2.38 2.64
N HIS A 9 21.67 3.56 3.13
CA HIS A 9 20.82 4.48 2.36
C HIS A 9 21.49 4.94 1.06
N VAL A 10 22.77 5.29 1.09
CA VAL A 10 23.53 5.68 -0.10
C VAL A 10 23.57 4.54 -1.12
N LYS A 11 23.86 3.31 -0.66
CA LYS A 11 23.90 2.13 -1.52
C LYS A 11 22.53 1.82 -2.12
N ALA A 12 21.46 1.82 -1.32
CA ALA A 12 20.10 1.56 -1.79
C ALA A 12 19.68 2.60 -2.85
N LYS A 13 19.88 3.89 -2.59
CA LYS A 13 19.59 4.96 -3.56
C LYS A 13 20.40 4.82 -4.85
N SER A 14 21.65 4.36 -4.77
CA SER A 14 22.46 4.13 -5.97
C SER A 14 21.94 2.97 -6.83
N GLN A 15 21.40 1.91 -6.20
CA GLN A 15 20.81 0.77 -6.92
C GLN A 15 19.56 1.18 -7.70
N TRP A 16 18.76 2.08 -7.13
CA TRP A 16 17.57 2.60 -7.81
C TRP A 16 17.88 3.28 -9.15
N LYS A 17 19.08 3.83 -9.35
CA LYS A 17 19.47 4.38 -10.67
C LYS A 17 19.48 3.35 -11.81
N LEU A 18 19.53 2.06 -11.49
CA LEU A 18 19.50 0.95 -12.45
C LEU A 18 18.08 0.44 -12.71
N SER A 19 17.09 0.89 -11.93
CA SER A 19 15.70 0.48 -12.06
C SER A 19 15.07 1.08 -13.32
N ALA A 20 14.33 0.26 -14.07
CA ALA A 20 13.54 0.74 -15.20
C ALA A 20 12.40 1.67 -14.73
N LEU A 21 11.94 1.49 -13.49
CA LEU A 21 10.92 2.32 -12.85
C LEU A 21 11.41 3.72 -12.47
N SER A 22 12.70 4.03 -12.60
CA SER A 22 13.22 5.39 -12.33
C SER A 22 12.57 6.47 -13.19
N ASN A 23 12.08 6.09 -14.38
CA ASN A 23 11.40 6.97 -15.31
C ASN A 23 9.87 6.83 -15.26
N TYR A 24 9.33 6.13 -14.25
CA TYR A 24 7.89 5.94 -14.11
C TYR A 24 7.18 7.30 -14.02
N GLU A 25 6.10 7.48 -14.79
CA GLU A 25 5.32 8.71 -14.81
C GLU A 25 4.02 8.51 -14.04
N TYR A 26 3.94 9.07 -12.83
CA TYR A 26 2.72 9.03 -12.03
C TYR A 26 1.68 10.02 -12.60
N LYS A 27 0.63 9.47 -13.22
CA LYS A 27 -0.52 10.26 -13.73
C LYS A 27 -1.73 10.16 -12.83
N ARG A 28 -2.10 8.94 -12.47
CA ARG A 28 -3.28 8.62 -11.64
C ARG A 28 -3.00 7.38 -10.79
N PRO A 29 -3.75 7.16 -9.70
CA PRO A 29 -3.65 5.96 -8.90
C PRO A 29 -3.87 4.67 -9.73
N PRO A 30 -2.90 3.73 -9.76
CA PRO A 30 -3.14 2.39 -10.31
C PRO A 30 -3.89 1.51 -9.29
N THR A 31 -4.30 0.30 -9.70
CA THR A 31 -4.71 -0.69 -8.70
C THR A 31 -3.49 -1.16 -7.90
N CYS A 32 -3.68 -1.55 -6.63
CA CYS A 32 -2.55 -2.08 -5.85
C CYS A 32 -1.99 -3.38 -6.42
N PHE A 33 -2.81 -4.17 -7.11
CA PHE A 33 -2.32 -5.33 -7.85
C PHE A 33 -1.37 -4.92 -8.98
N GLN A 34 -1.74 -3.94 -9.82
CA GLN A 34 -0.87 -3.42 -10.88
C GLN A 34 0.42 -2.83 -10.32
N ALA A 35 0.32 -1.97 -9.29
CA ALA A 35 1.48 -1.35 -8.66
C ALA A 35 2.47 -2.40 -8.10
N ASN A 36 1.93 -3.47 -7.50
CA ASN A 36 2.74 -4.59 -7.02
C ASN A 36 3.40 -5.36 -8.17
N MET A 37 2.67 -5.62 -9.26
CA MET A 37 3.22 -6.29 -10.45
C MET A 37 4.36 -5.50 -11.08
N GLU A 38 4.21 -4.18 -11.25
CA GLU A 38 5.27 -3.30 -11.76
C GLU A 38 6.54 -3.41 -10.89
N CYS A 39 6.38 -3.39 -9.57
CA CYS A 39 7.52 -3.53 -8.66
C CYS A 39 8.16 -4.92 -8.71
N VAL A 40 7.38 -5.99 -8.75
CA VAL A 40 7.90 -7.37 -8.76
C VAL A 40 8.62 -7.69 -10.08
N ASN A 41 8.20 -7.08 -11.19
CA ASN A 41 8.82 -7.25 -12.50
C ASN A 41 10.12 -6.44 -12.67
N ASP A 42 10.34 -5.39 -11.87
CA ASP A 42 11.60 -4.64 -11.84
C ASP A 42 12.59 -5.26 -10.83
N GLU A 43 13.78 -5.65 -11.29
CA GLU A 43 14.77 -6.36 -10.45
C GLU A 43 15.14 -5.59 -9.18
N VAL A 44 15.28 -4.26 -9.28
CA VAL A 44 15.68 -3.42 -8.15
C VAL A 44 14.51 -3.29 -7.17
N CYS A 45 13.32 -2.96 -7.65
CA CYS A 45 12.14 -2.81 -6.80
C CYS A 45 11.79 -4.13 -6.11
N ASN A 46 11.76 -5.24 -6.85
CA ASN A 46 11.48 -6.57 -6.31
C ASN A 46 12.47 -6.97 -5.21
N LYS A 47 13.76 -6.71 -5.42
CA LYS A 47 14.79 -6.96 -4.39
C LYS A 47 14.56 -6.14 -3.13
N GLN A 48 14.28 -4.84 -3.26
CA GLN A 48 14.03 -3.97 -2.10
C GLN A 48 12.72 -4.34 -1.39
N LEU A 49 11.67 -4.65 -2.15
CA LEU A 49 10.39 -5.13 -1.63
C LEU A 49 10.57 -6.44 -0.85
N SER A 50 11.31 -7.40 -1.40
CA SER A 50 11.61 -8.67 -0.76
C SER A 50 12.37 -8.50 0.56
N LEU A 51 13.38 -7.62 0.59
CA LEU A 51 14.14 -7.33 1.82
C LEU A 51 13.26 -6.74 2.91
N TYR A 52 12.41 -5.78 2.57
CA TYR A 52 11.48 -5.19 3.53
C TYR A 52 10.45 -6.22 4.00
N LEU A 53 9.87 -6.99 3.08
CA LEU A 53 8.90 -8.03 3.41
C LEU A 53 9.52 -9.10 4.30
N GLN A 54 10.77 -9.51 4.08
CA GLN A 54 11.45 -10.47 4.96
C GLN A 54 11.57 -9.96 6.41
N VAL A 55 11.73 -8.66 6.63
CA VAL A 55 11.77 -8.07 7.98
C VAL A 55 10.38 -8.01 8.61
N CYS A 56 9.35 -7.75 7.79
CA CYS A 56 7.98 -7.57 8.24
C CYS A 56 7.14 -8.86 8.29
N GLN A 57 7.55 -9.88 7.55
CA GLN A 57 6.94 -11.20 7.53
C GLN A 57 7.53 -12.04 8.66
N ILE A 58 6.66 -12.80 9.32
CA ILE A 58 7.04 -13.75 10.34
C ILE A 58 6.51 -15.10 9.89
N ASN A 59 7.37 -16.09 9.87
CA ASN A 59 6.96 -17.48 9.99
C ASN A 59 6.63 -17.72 11.49
N GLY A 60 5.48 -17.22 11.99
CA GLY A 60 5.12 -17.26 13.42
C GLY A 60 4.29 -16.06 13.92
N SER A 61 3.83 -16.09 15.17
CA SER A 61 2.76 -15.23 15.70
C SER A 61 3.13 -13.79 16.10
N SER A 62 4.40 -13.35 16.04
CA SER A 62 4.80 -12.02 16.52
C SER A 62 5.78 -11.27 15.62
N CYS A 63 5.40 -10.08 15.17
CA CYS A 63 6.24 -9.20 14.35
C CYS A 63 7.10 -8.30 15.24
N ASP A 64 8.36 -8.06 14.85
CA ASP A 64 9.09 -6.90 15.36
C ASP A 64 8.58 -5.63 14.66
N ILE A 65 7.61 -4.98 15.30
CA ILE A 65 6.94 -3.78 14.78
C ILE A 65 7.95 -2.67 14.49
N ASN A 66 8.96 -2.49 15.34
CA ASN A 66 9.92 -1.41 15.20
C ASN A 66 10.87 -1.67 14.03
N ARG A 67 11.39 -2.89 13.89
CA ARG A 67 12.22 -3.27 12.75
C ARG A 67 11.45 -3.22 11.43
N CYS A 68 10.20 -3.68 11.43
CA CYS A 68 9.35 -3.61 10.25
C CYS A 68 9.05 -2.17 9.83
N ARG A 69 8.73 -1.27 10.77
CA ARG A 69 8.56 0.16 10.50
C ARG A 69 9.80 0.80 9.92
N ALA A 70 10.97 0.50 10.48
CA ALA A 70 12.25 1.00 9.97
C ALA A 70 12.54 0.49 8.54
N ALA A 71 12.28 -0.79 8.27
CA ALA A 71 12.44 -1.38 6.94
C ALA A 71 11.46 -0.77 5.91
N LEU A 72 10.18 -0.60 6.30
CA LEU A 72 9.16 0.05 5.48
C LEU A 72 9.54 1.51 5.18
N ASN A 73 10.02 2.25 6.18
CA ASN A 73 10.47 3.63 5.96
C ASN A 73 11.65 3.68 4.99
N ALA A 74 12.64 2.79 5.18
CA ALA A 74 13.80 2.73 4.30
C ALA A 74 13.43 2.35 2.85
N PHE A 75 12.44 1.48 2.65
CA PHE A 75 11.92 1.13 1.32
C PHE A 75 11.41 2.37 0.59
N TYR A 76 10.49 3.12 1.20
CA TYR A 76 9.88 4.31 0.58
C TYR A 76 10.83 5.51 0.46
N THR A 77 11.74 5.73 1.41
CA THR A 77 12.68 6.86 1.37
C THR A 77 13.85 6.66 0.38
N ASN A 78 14.17 5.41 0.02
CA ASN A 78 15.30 5.12 -0.87
C ASN A 78 14.92 5.01 -2.35
N MET A 79 13.64 4.81 -2.66
CA MET A 79 13.16 4.69 -4.04
C MET A 79 12.89 6.04 -4.70
N PRO A 80 12.82 6.11 -6.04
CA PRO A 80 12.39 7.32 -6.75
C PRO A 80 10.98 7.72 -6.33
N PHE A 81 10.73 9.02 -6.26
CA PHE A 81 9.47 9.57 -5.76
C PHE A 81 8.26 9.07 -6.55
N GLN A 82 8.38 8.96 -7.87
CA GLN A 82 7.31 8.51 -8.75
C GLN A 82 6.91 7.05 -8.47
N VAL A 83 7.87 6.19 -8.16
CA VAL A 83 7.64 4.80 -7.73
C VAL A 83 6.97 4.79 -6.36
N ALA A 84 7.45 5.61 -5.44
CA ALA A 84 6.85 5.73 -4.11
C ALA A 84 5.38 6.17 -4.19
N GLN A 85 5.05 7.12 -5.06
CA GLN A 85 3.68 7.55 -5.32
C GLN A 85 2.83 6.40 -5.85
N MET A 86 3.30 5.66 -6.86
CA MET A 86 2.61 4.52 -7.44
C MET A 86 2.21 3.49 -6.39
N LEU A 87 3.15 3.11 -5.51
CA LEU A 87 2.92 2.11 -4.46
C LEU A 87 2.09 2.64 -3.28
N THR A 88 2.21 3.94 -2.98
CA THR A 88 1.51 4.60 -1.86
C THR A 88 0.04 4.80 -2.17
N PHE A 89 -0.26 5.36 -3.34
CA PHE A 89 -1.58 5.86 -3.69
C PHE A 89 -2.45 4.84 -4.42
N CYS A 90 -1.95 3.63 -4.66
CA CYS A 90 -2.76 2.58 -5.26
C CYS A 90 -4.05 2.33 -4.46
N ASP A 91 -5.13 1.96 -5.16
CA ASP A 91 -6.41 1.64 -4.52
C ASP A 91 -6.98 0.31 -5.03
N CYS A 92 -8.00 -0.19 -4.35
CA CYS A 92 -8.66 -1.44 -4.65
C CYS A 92 -10.18 -1.28 -4.66
N THR A 93 -10.85 -1.96 -5.59
CA THR A 93 -12.29 -2.15 -5.52
C THR A 93 -12.64 -3.08 -4.35
N GLN A 94 -13.88 -3.02 -3.87
CA GLN A 94 -14.27 -3.77 -2.67
C GLN A 94 -14.15 -5.29 -2.84
N SER A 95 -14.36 -5.81 -4.05
CA SER A 95 -14.40 -7.25 -4.36
C SER A 95 -13.06 -7.85 -4.83
N ASP A 96 -12.00 -7.05 -5.01
CA ASP A 96 -10.71 -7.53 -5.54
C ASP A 96 -9.76 -7.99 -4.42
N ASP A 97 -9.88 -9.25 -4.01
CA ASP A 97 -9.07 -9.84 -2.95
C ASP A 97 -7.56 -9.84 -3.25
N ASN A 98 -7.18 -10.04 -4.52
CA ASN A 98 -5.79 -10.01 -4.96
C ASN A 98 -5.19 -8.61 -4.78
N CYS A 99 -5.96 -7.57 -5.13
CA CYS A 99 -5.57 -6.20 -4.89
C CYS A 99 -5.45 -5.90 -3.39
N HIS A 100 -6.39 -6.36 -2.56
CA HIS A 100 -6.31 -6.16 -1.11
C HIS A 100 -5.09 -6.86 -0.50
N GLN A 101 -4.73 -8.04 -1.00
CA GLN A 101 -3.51 -8.73 -0.57
C GLN A 101 -2.25 -7.94 -0.97
N ALA A 102 -2.17 -7.49 -2.22
CA ALA A 102 -1.07 -6.63 -2.69
C ALA A 102 -0.95 -5.35 -1.85
N ARG A 103 -2.08 -4.68 -1.57
CA ARG A 103 -2.14 -3.50 -0.71
C ARG A 103 -1.60 -3.78 0.69
N ARG A 104 -1.95 -4.92 1.29
CA ARG A 104 -1.43 -5.30 2.62
C ARG A 104 0.09 -5.42 2.62
N PHE A 105 0.67 -6.04 1.60
CA PHE A 105 2.12 -6.18 1.46
C PHE A 105 2.82 -4.84 1.24
N LEU A 106 2.32 -4.02 0.31
CA LEU A 106 2.91 -2.72 0.02
C LEU A 106 2.84 -1.76 1.23
N HIS A 107 1.74 -1.80 2.00
CA HIS A 107 1.50 -0.86 3.09
C HIS A 107 1.88 -1.38 4.49
N GLY A 108 2.54 -2.54 4.58
CA GLY A 108 3.06 -3.08 5.84
C GLY A 108 2.01 -3.61 6.79
N HIS A 109 0.84 -3.98 6.29
CA HIS A 109 -0.21 -4.59 7.12
C HIS A 109 0.05 -6.09 7.37
N PRO A 110 -0.31 -6.60 8.56
CA PRO A 110 -0.73 -5.84 9.74
C PRO A 110 0.44 -5.33 10.59
N CYS A 111 1.69 -5.71 10.31
CA CYS A 111 2.79 -5.51 11.25
C CYS A 111 3.13 -4.03 11.52
N ALA A 112 3.52 -3.26 10.51
CA ALA A 112 3.99 -1.88 10.69
C ALA A 112 2.89 -0.95 11.22
N THR A 113 1.63 -1.28 10.95
CA THR A 113 0.46 -0.45 11.23
C THR A 113 -0.30 -0.84 12.49
N ARG A 114 0.02 -1.98 13.14
CA ARG A 114 -0.67 -2.45 14.35
C ARG A 114 0.16 -2.14 15.60
N MET A 115 -0.54 -1.79 16.67
CA MET A 115 -0.07 -1.84 18.05
C MET A 115 -1.14 -2.56 18.87
N VAL A 116 -0.71 -3.33 19.88
CA VAL A 116 -1.59 -4.10 20.75
C VAL A 116 -1.29 -3.72 22.21
N PRO A 117 -2.29 -3.21 22.97
CA PRO A 117 -3.64 -2.83 22.52
C PRO A 117 -3.62 -1.69 21.48
N THR A 118 -4.72 -1.51 20.74
CA THR A 118 -4.83 -0.41 19.77
C THR A 118 -4.82 0.94 20.51
N PRO A 119 -3.89 1.85 20.19
CA PRO A 119 -3.72 3.10 20.93
C PRO A 119 -4.80 4.12 20.58
N SER A 120 -4.96 5.13 21.46
CA SER A 120 -5.72 6.33 21.09
C SER A 120 -4.95 7.16 20.06
N CYS A 121 -5.64 7.93 19.23
CA CYS A 121 -4.95 8.82 18.28
C CYS A 121 -4.18 9.94 18.99
N VAL A 122 -4.62 10.35 20.19
CA VAL A 122 -3.87 11.25 21.07
C VAL A 122 -2.54 10.63 21.49
N HIS A 123 -2.53 9.35 21.89
CA HIS A 123 -1.30 8.66 22.27
C HIS A 123 -0.32 8.51 21.09
N VAL A 124 -0.80 8.21 19.89
CA VAL A 124 0.04 8.21 18.67
C VAL A 124 0.70 9.57 18.45
N MET A 125 -0.05 10.66 18.65
CA MET A 125 0.49 12.01 18.50
C MET A 125 1.47 12.39 19.62
N GLN A 126 1.26 11.94 20.85
CA GLN A 126 2.23 12.10 21.94
C GLN A 126 3.57 11.45 21.58
N LEU A 127 3.55 10.19 21.15
CA LEU A 127 4.75 9.48 20.70
C LEU A 127 5.43 10.17 19.53
N CYS A 128 4.66 10.80 18.63
CA CYS A 128 5.21 11.56 17.52
C CYS A 128 5.91 12.85 17.99
N ARG A 129 5.31 13.59 18.93
CA ARG A 129 5.89 14.83 19.49
C ARG A 129 7.22 14.58 20.22
N GLU A 130 7.37 13.41 20.84
CA GLU A 130 8.63 12.99 21.49
C GLU A 130 9.77 12.73 20.48
N SER A 131 9.45 12.53 19.20
CA SER A 131 10.41 12.27 18.12
C SER A 131 10.50 13.43 17.14
N LYS A 132 11.64 14.15 17.15
CA LYS A 132 11.90 15.26 16.20
C LYS A 132 11.68 14.87 14.73
N ILE A 133 12.05 13.64 14.37
CA ILE A 133 11.88 13.11 13.00
C ILE A 133 10.40 12.92 12.69
N CYS A 134 9.63 12.36 13.63
CA CYS A 134 8.19 12.19 13.42
C CYS A 134 7.48 13.54 13.34
N TRP A 135 7.77 14.44 14.29
CA TRP A 135 7.15 15.76 14.34
C TRP A 135 7.40 16.56 13.07
N SER A 136 8.63 16.55 12.56
CA SER A 136 8.96 17.20 11.28
C SER A 136 8.17 16.63 10.10
N ARG A 137 7.92 15.30 10.07
CA ARG A 137 7.07 14.68 9.03
C ARG A 137 5.61 15.10 9.18
N TYR A 138 5.11 15.16 10.41
CA TYR A 138 3.75 15.62 10.67
C TYR A 138 3.55 17.07 10.22
N GLU A 139 4.46 17.96 10.62
CA GLU A 139 4.44 19.39 10.22
C GLU A 139 4.54 19.56 8.69
N ALA A 140 5.44 18.82 8.04
CA ALA A 140 5.55 18.84 6.58
C ALA A 140 4.26 18.35 5.91
N PHE A 141 3.65 17.27 6.41
CA PHE A 141 2.38 16.77 5.90
C PHE A 141 1.27 17.80 6.09
N THR A 142 1.07 18.31 7.30
CA THR A 142 -0.03 19.23 7.58
C THR A 142 0.10 20.54 6.82
N SER A 143 1.30 21.15 6.80
CA SER A 143 1.54 22.44 6.13
C SER A 143 1.46 22.36 4.60
N LYS A 144 1.95 21.27 3.99
CA LYS A 144 1.94 21.11 2.53
C LYS A 144 0.60 20.60 2.00
N CYS A 145 -0.13 19.81 2.80
CA CYS A 145 -1.35 19.15 2.35
C CYS A 145 -2.64 19.79 2.82
N LEU A 146 -2.75 20.20 4.08
CA LEU A 146 -4.04 20.60 4.65
C LEU A 146 -4.27 22.11 4.46
N LYS A 147 -5.16 22.48 3.55
CA LYS A 147 -5.53 23.90 3.39
C LYS A 147 -6.26 24.38 4.64
N HIS A 148 -5.97 25.61 5.07
CA HIS A 148 -6.52 26.24 6.28
C HIS A 148 -6.09 25.61 7.60
N PHE A 149 -5.12 24.69 7.59
CA PHE A 149 -4.49 24.20 8.82
C PHE A 149 -3.38 25.17 9.25
N SER A 150 -3.58 25.89 10.35
CA SER A 150 -2.63 26.92 10.83
C SER A 150 -1.46 26.34 11.62
N GLN A 151 -0.38 27.11 11.77
CA GLN A 151 0.73 26.73 12.65
C GLN A 151 0.28 26.66 14.12
N ASP A 152 -0.55 27.62 14.57
CA ASP A 152 -1.16 27.62 15.91
C ASP A 152 -1.91 26.30 16.19
N CYS A 153 -2.43 25.67 15.13
CA CYS A 153 -3.11 24.39 15.22
C CYS A 153 -2.19 23.23 15.63
N LEU A 154 -0.93 23.26 15.20
CA LEU A 154 0.10 22.29 15.58
C LEU A 154 0.48 22.43 17.06
N GLU A 155 0.48 23.65 17.58
CA GLU A 155 0.97 23.98 18.91
C GLU A 155 -0.09 23.73 19.98
N GLU A 156 -1.31 24.25 19.80
CA GLU A 156 -2.31 24.29 20.87
C GLU A 156 -3.45 23.28 20.71
N ASN A 157 -3.53 22.55 19.60
CA ASN A 157 -4.61 21.61 19.25
C ASN A 157 -6.04 22.19 19.27
N SER A 158 -6.22 23.47 19.65
CA SER A 158 -7.49 24.15 19.87
C SER A 158 -8.33 24.23 18.59
N CYS A 159 -7.65 24.44 17.47
CA CYS A 159 -8.17 24.38 16.11
C CYS A 159 -8.82 23.03 15.72
N LEU A 160 -8.48 21.90 16.36
CA LEU A 160 -8.89 20.57 15.90
C LEU A 160 -10.40 20.38 16.06
N LYS A 161 -11.00 21.11 17.00
CA LYS A 161 -12.45 21.20 17.17
C LYS A 161 -13.10 21.80 15.91
N THR A 162 -12.54 22.90 15.40
CA THR A 162 -12.99 23.54 14.15
C THR A 162 -12.71 22.64 12.95
N TRP A 163 -11.53 22.00 12.88
CA TRP A 163 -11.18 21.04 11.83
C TRP A 163 -12.17 19.88 11.70
N ASN A 164 -12.75 19.41 12.81
CA ASN A 164 -13.79 18.37 12.78
C ASN A 164 -15.10 18.84 12.15
N SER A 165 -15.38 20.14 12.19
CA SER A 165 -16.63 20.70 11.65
C SER A 165 -16.61 20.98 10.14
N ILE A 166 -15.44 20.93 9.51
CA ILE A 166 -15.26 21.34 8.10
C ILE A 166 -14.69 20.18 7.29
N ASP A 167 -15.20 19.95 6.09
CA ASP A 167 -14.56 19.00 5.18
C ASP A 167 -13.17 19.49 4.75
N PRO A 168 -12.13 18.68 4.97
CA PRO A 168 -10.77 19.15 4.76
C PRO A 168 -10.52 19.31 3.27
N ILE A 169 -10.05 20.49 2.89
CA ILE A 169 -9.57 20.75 1.54
C ILE A 169 -8.08 20.47 1.54
N CYS A 170 -7.64 19.59 0.66
CA CYS A 170 -6.26 19.16 0.56
C CYS A 170 -5.60 19.64 -0.74
N SER A 171 -4.28 19.81 -0.68
CA SER A 171 -3.45 20.16 -1.83
C SER A 171 -3.16 18.92 -2.67
N GLU A 172 -3.24 19.07 -3.99
CA GLU A 172 -2.85 18.05 -4.97
C GLU A 172 -1.42 18.27 -5.48
N SER A 173 -0.62 19.08 -4.77
CA SER A 173 0.75 19.38 -5.18
C SER A 173 1.68 18.17 -5.04
N ALA A 174 2.74 18.15 -5.86
CA ALA A 174 3.80 17.15 -5.73
C ALA A 174 4.45 17.21 -4.33
N ASP A 175 4.61 18.41 -3.77
CA ASP A 175 5.09 18.63 -2.40
C ASP A 175 4.23 17.95 -1.34
N CYS A 176 2.90 18.05 -1.46
CA CYS A 176 1.99 17.36 -0.56
C CYS A 176 2.11 15.83 -0.71
N ARG A 177 2.12 15.32 -1.95
CA ARG A 177 2.31 13.88 -2.19
C ARG A 177 3.62 13.36 -1.59
N ALA A 178 4.72 14.10 -1.72
CA ALA A 178 5.99 13.75 -1.11
C ALA A 178 5.91 13.72 0.42
N ALA A 179 5.32 14.74 1.03
CA ALA A 179 5.13 14.79 2.48
C ALA A 179 4.24 13.65 3.00
N TYR A 180 3.23 13.25 2.22
CA TYR A 180 2.38 12.11 2.55
C TYR A 180 3.13 10.78 2.46
N VAL A 181 3.89 10.56 1.38
CA VAL A 181 4.75 9.37 1.19
C VAL A 181 5.74 9.22 2.35
N ASP A 182 6.31 10.33 2.85
CA ASP A 182 7.27 10.32 3.97
C ASP A 182 6.67 9.81 5.30
N LEU A 183 5.35 9.69 5.41
CA LEU A 183 4.68 9.10 6.58
C LEU A 183 4.90 7.59 6.67
N TRP A 184 5.27 6.90 5.57
CA TRP A 184 5.41 5.44 5.57
C TRP A 184 6.50 4.95 6.52
N GLY A 185 6.14 3.95 7.34
CA GLY A 185 7.00 3.44 8.41
C GLY A 185 7.12 4.36 9.63
N SER A 186 6.37 5.46 9.71
CA SER A 186 6.28 6.28 10.93
C SER A 186 5.14 5.84 11.85
N ILE A 187 5.16 6.32 13.11
CA ILE A 187 4.07 6.11 14.07
C ILE A 187 2.74 6.72 13.59
N LEU A 188 2.78 7.72 12.70
CA LEU A 188 1.59 8.40 12.14
C LEU A 188 0.76 7.49 11.23
N ARG A 189 1.30 6.35 10.79
CA ARG A 189 0.58 5.32 9.99
C ARG A 189 0.03 4.18 10.83
N VAL A 190 0.24 4.21 12.14
CA VAL A 190 -0.35 3.23 13.06
C VAL A 190 -1.84 3.43 13.15
N LYS A 191 -2.60 2.34 13.08
CA LYS A 191 -4.04 2.37 13.34
C LYS A 191 -4.28 2.79 14.78
N CYS A 192 -5.05 3.86 14.95
CA CYS A 192 -5.52 4.33 16.25
C CYS A 192 -7.06 4.37 16.32
N THR A 193 -7.60 4.47 17.53
CA THR A 193 -9.05 4.62 17.79
C THR A 193 -9.31 5.81 18.71
N CYS A 194 -10.56 6.27 18.79
CA CYS A 194 -11.02 7.26 19.76
C CYS A 194 -12.18 6.75 20.62
N GLU A 195 -12.46 5.44 20.60
CA GLU A 195 -13.56 4.83 21.37
C GLU A 195 -13.34 4.92 22.88
N ALA A 196 -12.09 4.73 23.33
CA ALA A 196 -11.72 4.75 24.74
C ALA A 196 -11.05 6.07 25.18
N ALA A 197 -11.11 7.13 24.36
CA ALA A 197 -10.50 8.41 24.73
C ALA A 197 -11.35 9.10 25.82
N PRO A 198 -10.73 9.81 26.79
CA PRO A 198 -11.47 10.57 27.79
C PRO A 198 -12.35 11.64 27.14
N GLN A 199 -13.49 11.96 27.77
CA GLN A 199 -14.45 12.94 27.23
C GLN A 199 -13.82 14.30 26.92
N ALA A 200 -12.87 14.75 27.75
CA ALA A 200 -12.14 16.00 27.55
C ALA A 200 -11.27 16.02 26.27
N GLU A 201 -10.83 14.85 25.82
CA GLU A 201 -9.92 14.68 24.67
C GLU A 201 -10.63 14.18 23.41
N GLN A 202 -11.91 13.82 23.50
CA GLN A 202 -12.65 13.16 22.43
C GLN A 202 -12.58 13.92 21.08
N LEU A 203 -12.84 15.23 21.12
CA LEU A 203 -12.80 16.08 19.91
C LEU A 203 -11.38 16.19 19.35
N VAL A 204 -10.37 16.32 20.22
CA VAL A 204 -8.96 16.39 19.81
C VAL A 204 -8.54 15.06 19.16
N CYS A 205 -8.93 13.94 19.76
CA CYS A 205 -8.68 12.61 19.21
C CYS A 205 -9.30 12.44 17.82
N GLN A 206 -10.56 12.84 17.66
CA GLN A 206 -11.27 12.78 16.37
C GLN A 206 -10.57 13.64 15.31
N GLY A 207 -10.05 14.81 15.69
CA GLY A 207 -9.26 15.67 14.80
C GLY A 207 -8.02 14.97 14.28
N PHE A 208 -7.23 14.39 15.18
CA PHE A 208 -6.06 13.60 14.78
C PHE A 208 -6.44 12.38 13.93
N HIS A 209 -7.48 11.64 14.31
CA HIS A 209 -7.95 10.51 13.51
C HIS A 209 -8.32 10.95 12.09
N ARG A 210 -9.02 12.08 11.94
CA ARG A 210 -9.39 12.64 10.63
C ARG A 210 -8.17 13.05 9.82
N ILE A 211 -7.15 13.63 10.44
CA ILE A 211 -5.90 14.03 9.76
C ILE A 211 -5.11 12.80 9.29
N LEU A 212 -4.95 11.79 10.15
CA LEU A 212 -4.08 10.63 9.90
C LEU A 212 -4.73 9.55 9.01
N HIS A 213 -6.06 9.39 9.11
CA HIS A 213 -6.81 8.30 8.49
C HIS A 213 -7.99 8.78 7.61
N GLY A 214 -8.15 10.09 7.41
CA GLY A 214 -9.22 10.65 6.58
C GLY A 214 -9.10 10.26 5.11
N LYS A 215 -10.19 9.71 4.55
CA LYS A 215 -10.25 9.29 3.13
C LYS A 215 -10.38 10.46 2.16
N ILE A 216 -10.99 11.57 2.58
CA ILE A 216 -11.23 12.76 1.73
C ILE A 216 -9.91 13.31 1.21
N CYS A 217 -8.98 13.61 2.12
CA CYS A 217 -7.66 14.10 1.74
C CYS A 217 -6.84 13.06 0.97
N LEU A 218 -6.88 11.77 1.36
CA LEU A 218 -6.17 10.74 0.60
C LEU A 218 -6.59 10.73 -0.89
N ARG A 219 -7.89 10.85 -1.18
CA ARG A 219 -8.41 10.91 -2.56
C ARG A 219 -7.87 12.11 -3.33
N GLN A 220 -7.98 13.31 -2.75
CA GLN A 220 -7.47 14.55 -3.38
C GLN A 220 -5.95 14.49 -3.61
N ILE A 221 -5.18 14.11 -2.58
CA ILE A 221 -3.71 14.01 -2.65
C ILE A 221 -3.28 13.02 -3.74
N SER A 222 -4.01 11.91 -3.88
CA SER A 222 -3.72 10.88 -4.88
C SER A 222 -3.96 11.34 -6.32
N GLY A 223 -4.67 12.45 -6.55
CA GLY A 223 -5.08 12.90 -7.88
C GLY A 223 -6.14 11.97 -8.50
N GLY A 224 -6.91 11.27 -7.66
CA GLY A 224 -8.08 10.52 -8.10
C GLY A 224 -9.26 11.47 -8.23
N ASP A 225 -9.83 11.59 -9.43
CA ASP A 225 -11.07 12.33 -9.63
C ASP A 225 -12.16 11.84 -8.68
N ALA A 226 -12.92 12.78 -8.12
CA ALA A 226 -14.10 12.50 -7.29
C ALA A 226 -15.19 11.71 -8.07
N ASP A 227 -15.08 11.61 -9.38
CA ASP A 227 -16.12 11.11 -10.28
C ASP A 227 -16.11 9.58 -10.47
N LEU A 228 -15.13 8.83 -9.98
CA LEU A 228 -15.14 7.36 -10.18
C LEU A 228 -16.00 6.56 -9.19
N TYR A 229 -16.76 7.22 -8.31
CA TYR A 229 -17.72 6.55 -7.43
C TYR A 229 -19.12 7.17 -7.42
N SER A 230 -19.38 8.19 -8.24
CA SER A 230 -20.69 8.88 -8.27
C SER A 230 -21.21 9.15 -9.67
N SER A 231 -20.88 8.30 -10.64
CA SER A 231 -21.59 8.27 -11.92
C SER A 231 -22.31 6.95 -12.04
N GLN A 232 -23.63 7.06 -12.20
CA GLN A 232 -24.51 5.98 -12.61
C GLN A 232 -23.87 5.20 -13.76
N ILE A 233 -24.12 3.90 -13.74
CA ILE A 233 -24.06 3.03 -14.90
C ILE A 233 -24.97 3.66 -15.96
N GLU A 234 -24.42 4.51 -16.82
CA GLU A 234 -24.96 4.78 -18.15
C GLU A 234 -23.96 4.22 -19.15
N LEU A 235 -24.34 3.06 -19.68
CA LEU A 235 -23.69 2.38 -20.77
C LEU A 235 -24.04 3.11 -22.08
N PRO A 236 -23.09 3.69 -22.84
CA PRO A 236 -23.33 4.02 -24.23
C PRO A 236 -22.96 2.79 -25.06
N GLY A 237 -24.01 2.13 -25.56
CA GLY A 237 -23.89 0.93 -26.36
C GLY A 237 -23.10 1.13 -27.65
N LYS A 238 -22.32 0.10 -28.02
CA LYS A 238 -22.68 -0.88 -29.06
C LYS A 238 -21.45 -1.76 -29.30
N ILE A 239 -21.33 -2.84 -28.54
CA ILE A 239 -20.45 -3.94 -28.93
C ILE A 239 -21.30 -4.81 -29.88
N LEU A 240 -20.80 -5.00 -31.11
CA LEU A 240 -21.28 -6.03 -32.03
C LEU A 240 -21.35 -7.38 -31.28
N PRO A 241 -22.25 -8.31 -31.63
CA PRO A 241 -22.27 -9.63 -30.98
C PRO A 241 -20.99 -10.38 -31.39
N VAL A 242 -19.94 -10.23 -30.59
CA VAL A 242 -18.82 -11.15 -30.59
C VAL A 242 -19.29 -12.33 -29.77
N THR A 243 -19.81 -13.33 -30.49
CA THR A 243 -19.83 -14.72 -30.01
C THR A 243 -18.43 -15.06 -29.54
N GLY A 244 -18.26 -15.09 -28.22
CA GLY A 244 -17.00 -15.39 -27.55
C GLY A 244 -17.33 -16.05 -26.22
N GLU A 245 -17.74 -17.31 -26.31
CA GLU A 245 -17.76 -18.22 -25.17
C GLU A 245 -16.38 -18.21 -24.51
N GLN A 246 -16.28 -17.61 -23.31
CA GLN A 246 -15.10 -17.79 -22.47
C GLN A 246 -15.13 -19.21 -21.89
N SER A 247 -14.61 -20.14 -22.69
CA SER A 247 -13.63 -21.15 -22.30
C SER A 247 -13.70 -21.64 -20.84
N LEU A 248 -14.77 -22.36 -20.50
CA LEU A 248 -14.72 -23.45 -19.52
C LEU A 248 -14.10 -24.73 -20.13
N PHE A 249 -13.79 -24.71 -21.45
CA PHE A 249 -13.35 -25.86 -22.23
C PHE A 249 -11.84 -26.05 -22.35
N TYR A 250 -11.01 -25.08 -21.93
CA TYR A 250 -9.55 -25.18 -22.15
C TYR A 250 -8.83 -26.00 -21.07
N ASP A 251 -9.41 -26.10 -19.86
CA ASP A 251 -8.84 -26.88 -18.76
C ASP A 251 -9.22 -28.38 -18.90
N ASP A 252 -10.49 -28.67 -19.24
CA ASP A 252 -10.98 -30.04 -19.43
C ASP A 252 -10.38 -30.75 -20.65
N THR A 253 -10.09 -30.02 -21.74
CA THR A 253 -9.46 -30.60 -22.93
C THR A 253 -8.00 -30.99 -22.70
N ILE A 254 -7.25 -30.20 -21.93
CA ILE A 254 -5.87 -30.56 -21.54
C ILE A 254 -5.89 -31.75 -20.58
N ILE A 255 -6.79 -31.77 -19.60
CA ILE A 255 -6.94 -32.88 -18.66
C ILE A 255 -7.33 -34.18 -19.39
N THR A 256 -8.27 -34.12 -20.34
CA THR A 256 -8.66 -35.29 -21.13
C THR A 256 -7.55 -35.78 -22.07
N ILE A 257 -6.78 -34.90 -22.70
CA ILE A 257 -5.62 -35.29 -23.53
C ILE A 257 -4.52 -35.96 -22.67
N LEU A 258 -4.25 -35.42 -21.49
CA LEU A 258 -3.30 -36.03 -20.54
C LEU A 258 -3.78 -37.41 -20.06
N PHE A 259 -5.08 -37.56 -19.80
CA PHE A 259 -5.64 -38.83 -19.35
C PHE A 259 -5.62 -39.90 -20.44
N VAL A 260 -6.00 -39.54 -21.68
CA VAL A 260 -6.01 -40.46 -22.83
C VAL A 260 -4.59 -40.89 -23.20
N SER A 261 -3.63 -39.96 -23.18
CA SER A 261 -2.22 -40.30 -23.45
C SER A 261 -1.63 -41.27 -22.41
N CYS A 262 -1.97 -41.10 -21.12
CA CYS A 262 -1.56 -42.05 -20.07
C CYS A 262 -2.16 -43.45 -20.28
N ILE A 263 -3.44 -43.54 -20.66
CA ILE A 263 -4.09 -44.85 -20.91
C ILE A 263 -3.43 -45.58 -22.08
N ILE A 264 -3.13 -44.88 -23.18
CA ILE A 264 -2.47 -45.48 -24.35
C ILE A 264 -1.08 -46.02 -23.98
N LEU A 265 -0.32 -45.28 -23.18
CA LEU A 265 1.00 -45.72 -22.71
C LEU A 265 0.90 -46.97 -21.83
N ILE A 266 -0.07 -47.01 -20.90
CA ILE A 266 -0.29 -48.16 -20.01
C ILE A 266 -0.69 -49.39 -20.83
N LEU A 267 -1.63 -49.24 -21.77
CA LEU A 267 -2.06 -50.34 -22.64
C LEU A 267 -0.92 -50.85 -23.53
N GLY A 268 -0.07 -49.96 -24.05
CA GLY A 268 1.11 -50.33 -24.82
C GLY A 268 2.12 -51.14 -24.01
N ILE A 269 2.36 -50.77 -22.74
CA ILE A 269 3.23 -51.51 -21.83
C ILE A 269 2.66 -52.89 -21.52
N ILE A 270 1.33 -52.99 -21.29
CA ILE A 270 0.65 -54.27 -21.05
C ILE A 270 0.75 -55.18 -22.29
N LEU A 271 0.53 -54.63 -23.50
CA LEU A 271 0.64 -55.41 -24.74
C LEU A 271 2.06 -55.91 -24.99
N LEU A 272 3.07 -55.08 -24.72
CA LEU A 272 4.49 -55.46 -24.77
C LEU A 272 4.83 -56.56 -23.76
N ALA A 273 4.27 -56.50 -22.55
CA ALA A 273 4.45 -57.54 -21.54
C ALA A 273 3.79 -58.87 -21.96
N LEU A 274 2.61 -58.81 -22.58
CA LEU A 274 1.89 -59.98 -23.09
C LEU A 274 2.57 -60.60 -24.33
N LEU A 275 3.15 -59.80 -25.21
CA LEU A 275 3.94 -60.28 -26.35
C LEU A 275 5.29 -60.87 -25.92
N LYS A 276 5.84 -60.43 -24.80
CA LYS A 276 7.09 -60.95 -24.23
C LYS A 276 6.91 -62.24 -23.40
N THR A 277 5.65 -62.59 -23.09
CA THR A 277 5.27 -63.81 -22.36
C THR A 277 4.74 -64.92 -23.27
N ARG A 278 4.74 -64.71 -24.60
CA ARG A 278 4.47 -65.71 -25.62
C ARG A 278 5.75 -66.08 -26.37
#